data_AF-A0A0D8XS24-F1
#
_entry.id   AF-A0A0D8XS24-F1
#
_cell.length_a   1.000
_cell.length_b   1.000
_cell.length_c   1.000
_cell.angle_alpha   90.00
_cell.angle_beta   90.00
_cell.angle_gamma   90.00
#
_symmetry.space_group_name_H-M   'P 1'
#
loop_
_entity.id
_entity.type
_entity.pdbx_description
1 polymer ?
#
loop_
_entity_poly.entity_id
_entity_poly.type
_entity_poly.pdbx_seq_one_letter_code
_entity_poly.pdbx_strand_id
1 'polypeptide(L)'
;MFSLIELKNGMIVSDENGTVVGKSRLAATKAISLVVLSRNIMVAPCMILTPIIMKNLEEIKWFKRNLHRFNVTTQLLLTFVLYGAMVPVGCALFPQQNSIKLSTLKRLEPTAYDSLRYVRGDQVYFNKGL
;
A
#
# COMPACT_ATOMS: atom_id res chain seq x y z
N MET A 1 -3.04 -7.08 8.77
CA MET A 1 -1.59 -7.46 8.67
C MET A 1 -1.47 -8.70 7.79
N PHE A 2 -0.99 -8.56 6.55
CA PHE A 2 -0.87 -9.68 5.61
C PHE A 2 0.27 -10.62 6.00
N SER A 3 -0.06 -11.85 6.36
CA SER A 3 0.90 -12.90 6.70
C SER A 3 1.49 -13.54 5.44
N LEU A 4 2.79 -13.87 5.43
CA LEU A 4 3.45 -14.61 4.32
C LEU A 4 2.72 -15.93 3.95
N ILE A 5 1.96 -16.47 4.90
CA ILE A 5 1.04 -17.59 4.71
C ILE A 5 -0.03 -17.32 3.65
N GLU A 6 -0.58 -16.09 3.57
CA GLU A 6 -1.55 -15.69 2.53
C GLU A 6 -0.89 -15.63 1.15
N LEU A 7 0.40 -15.30 1.07
CA LEU A 7 1.16 -15.33 -0.18
C LEU A 7 1.40 -16.78 -0.66
N LYS A 8 1.56 -17.72 0.28
CA LYS A 8 1.70 -19.16 -0.02
C LYS A 8 0.36 -19.84 -0.33
N ASN A 9 -0.69 -19.51 0.39
CA ASN A 9 -2.01 -20.17 0.30
C ASN A 9 -2.98 -19.47 -0.66
N GLY A 10 -2.70 -18.22 -1.05
CA GLY A 10 -3.55 -17.41 -1.91
C GLY A 10 -4.67 -16.73 -1.15
N MET A 11 -5.06 -15.55 -1.65
CA MET A 11 -6.14 -14.74 -1.07
C MET A 11 -7.46 -14.99 -1.77
N ILE A 12 -8.54 -14.81 -1.03
CA ILE A 12 -9.90 -14.97 -1.54
C ILE A 12 -10.17 -13.94 -2.64
N VAL A 13 -10.63 -14.43 -3.80
CA VAL A 13 -11.08 -13.63 -4.93
C VAL A 13 -12.59 -13.78 -5.06
N SER A 14 -13.27 -12.68 -5.40
CA SER A 14 -14.71 -12.59 -5.58
C SER A 14 -15.08 -12.14 -6.99
N ASP A 15 -16.27 -12.51 -7.44
CA ASP A 15 -16.87 -12.01 -8.68
C ASP A 15 -17.46 -10.60 -8.50
N GLU A 16 -17.91 -9.97 -9.59
CA GLU A 16 -18.66 -8.69 -9.60
C GLU A 16 -19.88 -8.72 -8.68
N ASN A 17 -20.52 -9.88 -8.55
CA ASN A 17 -21.68 -10.09 -7.66
C ASN A 17 -21.31 -10.29 -6.18
N GLY A 18 -20.03 -10.18 -5.81
CA GLY A 18 -19.56 -10.37 -4.43
C GLY A 18 -19.46 -11.84 -3.99
N THR A 19 -19.82 -12.79 -4.86
CA THR A 19 -19.68 -14.23 -4.61
C THR A 19 -18.21 -14.60 -4.56
N VAL A 20 -17.80 -15.33 -3.52
CA VAL A 20 -16.44 -15.88 -3.41
C VAL A 20 -16.26 -16.99 -4.44
N VAL A 21 -15.28 -16.81 -5.33
CA VAL A 21 -15.06 -17.72 -6.47
C VAL A 21 -13.82 -18.60 -6.30
N GLY A 22 -12.91 -18.24 -5.40
CA GLY A 22 -11.75 -19.08 -5.12
C GLY A 22 -10.65 -18.35 -4.36
N LYS A 23 -9.45 -18.94 -4.34
CA LYS A 23 -8.22 -18.33 -3.81
C LYS A 23 -7.19 -18.19 -4.91
N SER A 24 -6.47 -17.06 -4.93
CA SER A 24 -5.37 -16.83 -5.89
C SER A 24 -4.14 -16.24 -5.19
N ARG A 25 -2.97 -16.80 -5.52
CA ARG A 25 -1.67 -16.33 -5.02
C ARG A 25 -1.19 -15.07 -5.74
N LEU A 26 -1.63 -14.90 -6.98
CA LEU A 26 -1.41 -13.66 -7.75
C LEU A 26 -2.08 -12.45 -7.12
N ALA A 27 -3.35 -12.61 -6.72
CA ALA A 27 -4.09 -11.57 -6.02
C ALA A 27 -3.37 -11.17 -4.73
N ALA A 28 -2.88 -12.18 -3.97
CA ALA A 28 -2.10 -11.95 -2.77
C ALA A 28 -0.81 -11.17 -3.03
N THR A 29 -0.04 -11.59 -4.04
CA THR A 29 1.22 -10.94 -4.39
C THR A 29 1.00 -9.49 -4.85
N LYS A 30 -0.03 -9.21 -5.66
CA LYS A 30 -0.38 -7.85 -6.10
C LYS A 30 -0.86 -6.97 -4.95
N ALA A 31 -1.66 -7.50 -4.03
CA ALA A 31 -2.11 -6.74 -2.86
C ALA A 31 -0.92 -6.33 -1.97
N ILE A 32 -0.02 -7.28 -1.71
CA ILE A 32 1.17 -7.06 -0.88
C ILE A 32 2.12 -6.07 -1.56
N SER A 33 2.38 -6.21 -2.86
CA SER A 33 3.25 -5.27 -3.59
C SER A 33 2.69 -3.85 -3.57
N LEU A 34 1.38 -3.67 -3.72
CA LEU A 34 0.74 -2.37 -3.58
C LEU A 34 0.93 -1.76 -2.18
N VAL A 35 0.77 -2.56 -1.12
CA VAL A 35 0.92 -2.09 0.28
C VAL A 35 2.37 -1.72 0.57
N VAL A 36 3.31 -2.58 0.18
CA VAL A 36 4.74 -2.34 0.37
C VAL A 36 5.16 -1.11 -0.43
N LEU A 37 4.72 -0.97 -1.68
CA LEU A 37 5.04 0.19 -2.52
C LEU A 37 4.48 1.47 -1.92
N SER A 38 3.23 1.47 -1.43
CA SER A 38 2.64 2.62 -0.75
C SER A 38 3.45 3.04 0.48
N ARG A 39 3.92 2.07 1.28
CA ARG A 39 4.77 2.37 2.44
C ARG A 39 6.11 2.97 2.02
N ASN A 40 6.74 2.45 0.97
CA ASN A 40 7.99 3.00 0.45
C ASN A 40 7.81 4.42 -0.11
N ILE A 41 6.74 4.66 -0.86
CA ILE A 41 6.41 5.98 -1.42
C ILE A 41 6.15 7.01 -0.31
N MET A 42 5.59 6.62 0.84
CA MET A 42 5.40 7.55 1.96
C MET A 42 6.69 7.78 2.76
N VAL A 43 7.49 6.72 3.00
CA VAL A 43 8.70 6.80 3.85
C VAL A 43 9.87 7.49 3.14
N ALA A 44 10.07 7.23 1.84
CA ALA A 44 11.17 7.81 1.07
C ALA A 44 11.19 9.36 1.06
N PRO A 45 10.08 10.07 0.74
CA PRO A 45 10.07 11.52 0.80
C PRO A 45 10.15 12.03 2.24
N CYS A 46 9.59 11.34 3.24
CA CYS A 46 9.72 11.76 4.63
C CYS A 46 11.20 11.79 5.07
N MET A 47 12.00 10.78 4.69
CA MET A 47 13.43 10.73 5.03
C MET A 47 14.27 11.80 4.33
N ILE A 48 13.89 12.23 3.12
CA ILE A 48 14.64 13.23 2.35
C ILE A 48 14.20 14.65 2.72
N LEU A 49 12.90 14.88 2.89
CA LEU A 49 12.32 16.20 3.09
C LEU A 49 12.60 16.73 4.51
N THR A 50 12.59 15.83 5.51
CA THR A 50 12.86 16.17 6.91
C THR A 50 14.23 16.84 7.12
N PRO A 51 15.37 16.26 6.67
CA PRO A 51 16.68 16.90 6.85
C PRO A 51 16.84 18.20 6.05
N ILE A 52 16.19 18.32 4.88
CA ILE A 52 16.21 19.56 4.08
C ILE A 52 15.54 20.71 4.84
N ILE A 53 14.34 20.46 5.38
CA ILE A 53 13.61 21.47 6.14
C ILE A 53 14.36 21.79 7.44
N MET A 54 14.90 20.78 8.12
CA MET A 54 15.69 20.99 9.34
C MET A 54 16.91 21.88 9.09
N LYS A 55 17.62 21.69 7.97
CA LYS A 55 18.75 22.54 7.57
C LYS A 55 18.33 24.00 7.35
N ASN A 56 17.19 24.23 6.70
CA ASN A 56 16.65 25.58 6.51
C ASN A 56 16.24 26.23 7.85
N LEU A 57 15.67 25.46 8.79
CA LEU A 57 15.32 25.96 10.12
C LEU A 57 16.57 26.29 10.97
N GLU A 58 17.65 25.53 10.82
CA GLU A 58 18.90 25.74 11.55
C GLU A 58 19.61 27.06 11.15
N GLU A 59 19.37 27.59 9.96
CA GLU A 59 19.84 28.92 9.53
C GLU A 59 19.14 30.08 10.25
N ILE A 60 17.98 29.83 10.88
CA ILE A 60 17.24 30.83 11.66
C ILE A 60 17.93 31.02 13.03
N LYS A 61 18.49 32.22 13.27
CA LYS A 61 19.22 32.58 14.50
C LYS A 61 18.47 32.27 15.81
N TRP A 62 17.14 32.35 15.80
CA TRP A 62 16.29 32.05 16.96
C TRP A 62 16.21 30.54 17.24
N PHE A 63 16.19 29.72 16.19
CA PHE A 63 16.13 28.27 16.26
C PHE A 63 17.47 27.66 16.68
N LYS A 64 18.59 28.23 16.21
CA LYS A 64 19.95 27.82 16.60
C LYS A 64 20.22 27.93 18.11
N ARG A 65 19.59 28.89 18.79
CA ARG A 65 19.72 29.11 20.25
C ARG A 65 19.03 28.03 21.08
N ASN A 66 17.92 27.49 20.56
CA ASN A 66 17.07 26.51 21.24
C ASN A 66 17.14 25.10 20.60
N LEU A 67 18.07 24.90 19.65
CA LEU A 67 18.17 23.73 18.77
C LEU A 67 18.18 22.41 19.54
N HIS A 68 18.98 22.31 20.61
CA HIS A 68 19.16 21.07 21.38
C HIS A 68 17.85 20.53 21.99
N ARG A 69 16.89 21.40 22.33
CA ARG A 69 15.61 20.99 22.94
C ARG A 69 14.51 20.79 21.90
N PHE A 70 14.52 21.55 20.81
CA PHE A 70 13.44 21.51 19.83
C PHE A 70 13.70 20.59 18.64
N ASN A 71 14.96 20.24 18.33
CA ASN A 71 15.31 19.47 17.14
C ASN A 71 14.50 18.16 17.01
N VAL A 72 14.44 17.34 18.07
CA VAL A 72 13.70 16.07 18.06
C VAL A 72 12.19 16.30 17.93
N THR A 73 11.64 17.27 18.65
CA THR A 73 10.21 17.60 18.62
C THR A 73 9.77 18.14 17.27
N THR A 74 10.54 19.05 16.66
CA THR A 74 10.25 19.58 15.33
C THR A 74 10.38 18.52 14.25
N GLN A 75 11.35 17.61 14.37
CA GLN A 75 11.52 16.52 13.42
C GLN A 75 10.32 15.58 13.44
N LEU A 76 9.86 15.18 14.64
CA LEU A 76 8.68 14.32 14.82
C LEU A 76 7.40 15.01 14.36
N LEU A 77 7.19 16.28 14.73
CA LEU A 77 6.02 17.06 14.33
C LEU A 77 5.94 17.20 12.80
N LEU A 78 7.06 17.56 12.16
CA LEU A 78 7.14 17.70 10.71
C LEU A 78 6.87 16.37 10.00
N THR A 79 7.50 15.29 10.48
CA THR A 79 7.27 13.94 9.93
C THR A 79 5.80 13.54 10.08
N PHE A 80 5.17 13.84 11.22
CA PHE A 80 3.77 13.54 11.47
C PHE A 80 2.83 14.32 10.54
N VAL A 81 3.07 15.63 10.34
CA VAL A 81 2.26 16.46 9.45
C VAL A 81 2.41 16.00 7.99
N LEU A 82 3.64 15.76 7.54
CA LEU A 82 3.92 15.26 6.18
C LEU A 82 3.30 13.88 5.94
N TYR A 83 3.44 12.97 6.92
CA TYR A 83 2.83 11.65 6.84
C TYR A 83 1.31 11.73 6.82
N GLY A 84 0.71 12.52 7.71
CA GLY A 84 -0.74 12.73 7.78
C GLY A 84 -1.32 13.29 6.48
N ALA A 85 -0.59 14.21 5.82
CA ALA A 85 -0.98 14.72 4.50
C ALA A 85 -0.84 13.67 3.38
N MET A 86 0.11 12.74 3.49
CA MET A 86 0.30 11.65 2.52
C MET A 86 -0.68 10.48 2.70
N VAL A 87 -1.28 10.31 3.87
CA VAL A 87 -2.30 9.26 4.12
C VAL A 87 -3.46 9.33 3.11
N PRO A 88 -4.16 10.46 2.90
CA PRO A 88 -5.24 10.53 1.91
C PRO A 88 -4.74 10.32 0.48
N VAL A 89 -3.50 10.72 0.17
CA VAL A 89 -2.87 10.47 -1.13
C VAL A 89 -2.60 8.98 -1.35
N GLY A 90 -2.12 8.27 -0.33
CA GLY A 90 -1.92 6.83 -0.37
C GLY A 90 -3.24 6.06 -0.53
N CYS A 91 -4.30 6.53 0.14
CA CYS A 91 -5.66 6.00 -0.04
C CYS A 91 -6.20 6.24 -1.44
N ALA A 92 -5.91 7.40 -2.05
CA ALA A 92 -6.34 7.74 -3.41
C ALA A 92 -5.53 7.02 -4.51
N LEU A 93 -4.23 6.85 -4.31
CA LEU A 93 -3.33 6.24 -5.29
C LEU A 93 -3.57 4.73 -5.43
N PHE A 94 -4.11 4.09 -4.39
CA PHE A 94 -4.25 2.64 -4.33
C PHE A 94 -5.60 2.21 -3.73
N PRO A 95 -6.65 2.10 -4.57
CA PRO A 95 -7.99 1.74 -4.10
C PRO A 95 -8.02 0.40 -3.36
N GLN A 96 -8.95 0.29 -2.41
CA GLN A 96 -9.13 -0.88 -1.56
C GLN A 96 -9.55 -2.13 -2.35
N GLN A 97 -10.24 -1.94 -3.48
CA GLN A 97 -10.66 -2.99 -4.40
C GLN A 97 -9.86 -2.91 -5.69
N ASN A 98 -9.16 -3.99 -6.03
CA ASN A 98 -8.47 -4.13 -7.31
C ASN A 98 -9.11 -5.27 -8.11
N SER A 99 -9.15 -5.10 -9.43
CA SER A 99 -9.55 -6.17 -10.35
C SER A 99 -8.34 -6.82 -11.03
N ILE A 100 -8.42 -8.12 -11.28
CA ILE A 100 -7.49 -8.90 -12.11
C ILE A 100 -8.28 -9.48 -13.27
N LYS A 101 -7.75 -9.35 -14.50
CA LYS A 101 -8.33 -9.99 -15.68
C LYS A 101 -8.18 -11.50 -15.63
N LEU A 102 -9.23 -12.22 -15.97
CA LEU A 102 -9.26 -13.69 -16.02
C LEU A 102 -8.26 -14.26 -17.04
N SER A 103 -7.99 -13.54 -18.13
CA SER A 103 -6.95 -13.88 -19.11
C SER A 103 -5.54 -13.98 -18.51
N THR A 104 -5.21 -13.11 -17.55
CA THR A 104 -3.90 -13.14 -16.86
C THR A 104 -3.85 -14.27 -15.84
N LEU A 105 -4.99 -14.54 -15.18
CA LEU A 105 -5.12 -15.59 -14.18
C LEU A 105 -5.07 -16.99 -14.82
N LYS A 106 -5.69 -17.17 -15.99
CA LYS A 106 -5.61 -18.40 -16.82
C LYS A 106 -4.17 -18.74 -17.23
N ARG A 107 -3.34 -17.74 -17.49
CA ARG A 107 -1.94 -17.93 -17.93
C ARG A 107 -1.00 -18.30 -16.78
N LEU A 108 -1.32 -17.91 -15.54
CA LEU A 108 -0.41 -18.07 -14.40
C LEU A 108 -0.87 -19.09 -13.35
N GLU A 109 -2.18 -19.27 -13.14
CA GLU A 109 -2.74 -20.25 -12.20
C GLU A 109 -3.88 -21.05 -12.86
N PRO A 110 -3.56 -22.03 -13.73
CA PRO A 110 -4.57 -22.85 -14.40
C PRO A 110 -5.44 -23.68 -13.44
N THR A 111 -4.92 -24.04 -12.26
CA THR A 111 -5.66 -24.77 -11.21
C THR A 111 -6.70 -23.92 -10.49
N ALA A 112 -6.45 -22.62 -10.30
CA ALA A 112 -7.44 -21.68 -9.77
C ALA A 112 -8.48 -21.31 -10.84
N TYR A 113 -8.08 -21.31 -12.12
CA TYR A 113 -8.97 -21.03 -13.25
C TYR A 113 -10.10 -22.07 -13.41
N ASP A 114 -9.86 -23.35 -13.10
CA ASP A 114 -10.90 -24.39 -13.24
C ASP A 114 -12.08 -24.18 -12.25
N SER A 115 -11.81 -23.62 -11.07
CA SER A 115 -12.86 -23.18 -10.13
C SER A 115 -13.55 -21.88 -10.56
N LEU A 116 -12.93 -21.09 -11.45
CA LEU A 116 -13.41 -19.80 -11.96
C LEU A 116 -14.16 -19.91 -13.29
N ARG A 117 -14.27 -21.12 -13.85
CA ARG A 117 -14.92 -21.40 -15.14
C ARG A 117 -16.41 -21.04 -15.18
N TYR A 118 -17.03 -20.92 -14.02
CA TYR A 118 -18.44 -20.58 -13.81
C TYR A 118 -18.70 -19.07 -13.64
N VAL A 119 -17.64 -18.24 -13.59
CA VAL A 119 -17.77 -16.79 -13.43
C VAL A 119 -18.25 -16.16 -14.74
N ARG A 120 -19.38 -15.44 -14.68
CA ARG A 120 -19.91 -14.64 -15.80
C ARG A 120 -19.19 -13.27 -15.82
N GLY A 121 -17.95 -13.25 -16.29
CA GLY A 121 -17.17 -12.01 -16.41
C GLY A 121 -15.78 -12.23 -17.00
N ASP A 122 -15.05 -11.16 -17.33
CA ASP A 122 -13.64 -11.20 -17.76
C ASP A 122 -12.69 -10.70 -16.65
N GLN A 123 -13.23 -10.36 -15.47
CA GLN A 123 -12.50 -9.76 -14.34
C GLN A 123 -12.92 -10.38 -13.01
N VAL A 124 -11.97 -10.55 -12.09
CA VAL A 124 -12.20 -10.93 -10.70
C VAL A 124 -11.72 -9.83 -9.77
N TYR A 125 -12.46 -9.62 -8.69
CA TYR A 125 -12.22 -8.57 -7.71
C TYR A 125 -11.59 -9.17 -6.46
N PHE A 126 -10.61 -8.48 -5.90
CA PHE A 126 -10.05 -8.82 -4.61
C PHE A 126 -9.95 -7.58 -3.75
N ASN A 127 -10.29 -7.75 -2.48
CA ASN A 127 -10.15 -6.69 -1.50
C ASN A 127 -8.73 -6.74 -0.94
N LYS A 128 -8.09 -5.58 -0.79
CA LYS A 128 -6.97 -5.45 0.14
C LYS A 128 -7.55 -5.65 1.54
N GLY A 129 -7.38 -6.86 2.07
CA GLY A 129 -7.56 -7.14 3.49
C GLY A 129 -7.00 -6.01 4.35
N LEU A 130 -7.83 -5.50 5.25
CA LEU A 130 -7.34 -4.74 6.41
C LEU A 130 -6.38 -5.63 7.23
#